data_AF-A0A924QV39-F1
#
_entry.id   AF-A0A924QV39-F1
#
_cell.length_a   1.000
_cell.length_b   1.000
_cell.length_c   1.000
_cell.angle_alpha   90.00
_cell.angle_beta   90.00
_cell.angle_gamma   90.00
#
_symmetry.space_group_name_H-M   'P 1'
#
loop_
_entity.id
_entity.type
_entity.pdbx_description
1 polymer ?
#
loop_
_entity_poly.entity_id
_entity_poly.type
_entity_poly.pdbx_seq_one_letter_code
_entity_poly.pdbx_strand_id
1 'polypeptide(L)' 'IGVTPIITEHPMLNDVDTVTLYLSPINQKPYYDYIVALHPKRLIFNPGTENDELAALAIANNIQPIEACTLVLLSTGQY' A
#
# COMPACT_ATOMS: atom_id res chain seq x y z
N ILE A 1 -6.29 15.78 16.57
CA ILE A 1 -5.95 14.67 15.64
C ILE A 1 -7.04 14.69 14.56
N GLY A 2 -6.67 14.62 13.28
CA GLY A 2 -7.41 15.21 12.15
C GLY A 2 -8.89 14.81 11.96
N VAL A 3 -9.62 15.59 11.15
CA VAL A 3 -11.04 15.39 10.81
C VAL A 3 -11.27 14.34 9.71
N THR A 4 -10.21 13.66 9.27
CA THR A 4 -10.28 12.69 8.18
C THR A 4 -11.04 11.43 8.65
N PRO A 5 -12.10 11.00 7.94
CA PRO A 5 -12.84 9.80 8.31
C PRO A 5 -11.98 8.55 8.15
N ILE A 6 -12.12 7.61 9.08
CA ILE A 6 -11.51 6.27 9.01
C ILE A 6 -12.57 5.34 8.42
N ILE A 7 -12.25 4.70 7.30
CA ILE A 7 -13.09 3.70 6.65
C ILE A 7 -12.54 2.32 7.05
N THR A 8 -13.37 1.49 7.66
CA THR A 8 -12.98 0.14 8.11
C THR A 8 -13.42 -0.95 7.14
N GLU A 9 -14.36 -0.62 6.25
CA GLU A 9 -14.75 -1.44 5.11
C GLU A 9 -13.68 -1.38 3.99
N HIS A 10 -13.83 -2.26 3.01
CA HIS A 10 -12.97 -2.31 1.81
C HIS A 10 -13.78 -1.94 0.56
N PRO A 11 -14.30 -0.70 0.46
CA PRO A 11 -15.06 -0.29 -0.71
C PRO A 11 -14.15 -0.26 -1.94
N MET A 12 -14.69 -0.62 -3.11
CA MET A 12 -13.94 -0.37 -4.34
C MET A 12 -13.74 1.14 -4.54
N LEU A 13 -12.48 1.53 -4.68
CA LEU A 13 -12.07 2.90 -4.97
C LEU A 13 -11.52 2.96 -6.39
N ASN A 14 -11.84 4.03 -7.11
CA ASN A 14 -11.30 4.28 -8.44
C ASN A 14 -10.07 5.18 -8.33
N ASP A 15 -9.16 5.05 -9.30
CA ASP A 15 -8.01 5.94 -9.49
C ASP A 15 -7.08 6.05 -8.26
N VAL A 16 -6.95 4.96 -7.49
CA VAL A 16 -5.98 4.89 -6.39
C VAL A 16 -4.58 4.98 -6.97
N ASP A 17 -3.83 6.03 -6.62
CA ASP A 17 -2.45 6.16 -7.10
C ASP A 17 -1.48 5.27 -6.29
N THR A 18 -1.60 5.32 -4.97
CA THR A 18 -0.65 4.72 -4.04
C THR A 18 -1.38 4.07 -2.87
N VAL A 19 -1.01 2.82 -2.56
CA VAL A 19 -1.32 2.18 -1.28
C VAL A 19 -0.05 2.19 -0.44
N THR A 20 -0.13 2.61 0.82
CA THR A 20 1.01 2.62 1.76
C THR A 20 0.71 1.76 2.98
N LEU A 21 1.60 0.82 3.30
CA LEU A 21 1.36 -0.25 4.26
C LEU A 21 2.00 0.05 5.61
N TYR A 22 1.21 -0.11 6.68
CA TYR A 22 1.64 -0.09 8.09
C TYR A 22 1.19 -1.36 8.84
N LEU A 23 0.89 -2.43 8.08
CA LEU A 23 0.52 -3.74 8.62
C LEU A 23 1.72 -4.67 8.55
N SER A 24 1.89 -5.52 9.56
CA SER A 24 2.89 -6.59 9.49
C SER A 24 2.58 -7.58 8.36
N PRO A 25 3.56 -8.31 7.81
CA PRO A 25 3.36 -9.19 6.66
C PRO A 25 2.25 -10.23 6.85
N ILE A 26 2.12 -10.79 8.06
CA ILE A 26 1.06 -11.75 8.42
C ILE A 26 -0.32 -11.11 8.30
N ASN A 27 -0.46 -9.86 8.73
CA ASN A 27 -1.73 -9.13 8.73
C ASN A 27 -2.07 -8.52 7.38
N GLN A 28 -1.16 -8.56 6.40
CA GLN A 28 -1.42 -8.09 5.03
C GLN A 28 -2.20 -9.11 4.21
N LYS A 29 -2.08 -10.41 4.49
CA LYS A 29 -2.70 -11.50 3.70
C LYS A 29 -4.19 -11.30 3.41
N PRO A 30 -5.03 -10.89 4.39
CA PRO A 30 -6.45 -10.64 4.13
C PRO A 30 -6.73 -9.53 3.10
N TYR A 31 -5.74 -8.70 2.79
CA TYR A 31 -5.88 -7.52 1.94
C TYR A 31 -5.30 -7.72 0.53
N TYR A 32 -4.64 -8.85 0.22
CA TYR A 32 -3.97 -9.04 -1.07
C TYR A 32 -4.92 -8.82 -2.25
N ASP A 33 -6.04 -9.53 -2.25
CA ASP A 33 -7.04 -9.45 -3.32
C ASP A 33 -7.60 -8.03 -3.46
N TYR A 34 -7.82 -7.36 -2.33
CA TYR A 34 -8.33 -5.99 -2.33
C TYR A 34 -7.29 -5.01 -2.89
N ILE A 35 -6.03 -5.08 -2.46
CA ILE A 35 -4.94 -4.23 -2.96
C ILE A 35 -4.76 -4.43 -4.47
N VAL A 36 -4.81 -5.68 -4.95
CA VAL A 36 -4.72 -5.98 -6.38
C VAL A 36 -5.94 -5.45 -7.13
N ALA A 37 -7.16 -5.61 -6.59
CA ALA A 37 -8.39 -5.12 -7.21
C ALA A 37 -8.43 -3.59 -7.33
N LEU A 38 -7.85 -2.86 -6.37
CA LEU A 38 -7.69 -1.40 -6.45
C LEU A 38 -6.73 -0.97 -7.58
N HIS A 39 -5.86 -1.88 -8.04
CA HIS A 39 -4.88 -1.65 -9.11
C HIS A 39 -4.10 -0.32 -8.99
N PRO A 40 -3.46 -0.06 -7.84
CA PRO A 40 -2.72 1.19 -7.67
C PRO A 40 -1.48 1.24 -8.56
N LYS A 41 -0.97 2.45 -8.85
CA LYS A 41 0.29 2.57 -9.59
C LYS A 41 1.47 2.03 -8.78
N ARG A 42 1.46 2.22 -7.46
CA ARG A 42 2.50 1.74 -6.55
C ARG A 42 1.97 1.30 -5.19
N LEU A 43 2.73 0.40 -4.58
CA LEU A 43 2.53 -0.15 -3.25
C LEU A 43 3.77 0.13 -2.41
N ILE A 44 3.64 0.96 -1.38
CA ILE A 44 4.74 1.34 -0.48
C ILE A 44 4.73 0.44 0.75
N PHE A 45 5.83 -0.28 0.96
CA PHE A 45 6.14 -1.01 2.17
C PHE A 45 6.96 -0.09 3.09
N ASN A 46 6.35 0.40 4.17
CA ASN A 46 7.09 1.15 5.19
C ASN A 46 7.97 0.20 6.03
N PRO A 47 9.00 0.72 6.72
CA PRO A 47 9.89 -0.12 7.53
C PRO A 47 9.12 -1.03 8.49
N GLY A 48 9.41 -2.34 8.43
CA GLY A 48 8.74 -3.38 9.21
C GLY A 48 7.46 -3.95 8.59
N THR A 49 7.16 -3.59 7.33
CA THR A 49 6.02 -4.12 6.56
C THR A 49 6.44 -4.89 5.31
N GLU A 50 7.73 -5.06 5.07
CA GLU A 50 8.30 -5.73 3.90
C GLU A 50 7.73 -7.14 3.73
N ASN A 51 7.28 -7.49 2.52
CA ASN A 51 6.61 -8.76 2.25
C ASN A 51 6.83 -9.21 0.80
N ASP A 52 7.77 -10.13 0.62
CA ASP A 52 8.18 -10.66 -0.69
C ASP A 52 7.01 -11.27 -1.48
N GLU A 53 6.07 -11.93 -0.80
CA GLU A 53 4.91 -12.57 -1.42
C GLU A 53 3.99 -11.52 -2.06
N LEU A 54 3.65 -10.48 -1.30
CA LEU A 54 2.80 -9.39 -1.80
C LEU A 54 3.53 -8.54 -2.85
N ALA A 55 4.84 -8.33 -2.69
CA ALA A 55 5.65 -7.61 -3.68
C ALA A 55 5.67 -8.35 -5.02
N ALA A 56 5.86 -9.67 -5.02
CA ALA A 56 5.80 -10.49 -6.23
C ALA A 56 4.41 -10.45 -6.88
N LEU A 57 3.34 -10.53 -6.08
CA LEU A 57 1.96 -10.40 -6.56
C LEU A 57 1.69 -9.03 -7.18
N ALA A 58 2.19 -7.95 -6.58
CA ALA A 58 2.08 -6.59 -7.09
C ALA A 58 2.75 -6.47 -8.47
N ILE A 59 3.99 -6.96 -8.61
CA ILE A 59 4.73 -6.96 -9.88
C ILE A 59 3.97 -7.72 -10.96
N ALA A 60 3.44 -8.91 -10.64
CA ALA A 60 2.67 -9.72 -11.57
C ALA A 60 1.40 -9.02 -12.07
N ASN A 61 0.88 -8.06 -11.31
CA ASN A 61 -0.28 -7.24 -11.64
C ASN A 61 0.09 -5.81 -12.09
N ASN A 62 1.34 -5.56 -12.48
CA ASN A 62 1.83 -4.24 -12.93
C ASN A 62 1.71 -3.10 -11.90
N ILE A 63 1.71 -3.46 -10.61
CA ILE A 63 1.77 -2.51 -9.49
C ILE A 63 3.23 -2.42 -9.05
N GLN A 64 3.77 -1.22 -8.89
CA GLN A 64 5.17 -1.05 -8.49
C GLN A 64 5.34 -1.18 -6.95
N PRO A 65 5.98 -2.24 -6.42
CA PRO A 65 6.34 -2.28 -5.01
C PRO A 65 7.54 -1.34 -4.73
N ILE A 66 7.51 -0.65 -3.59
CA ILE A 66 8.57 0.26 -3.14
C ILE A 66 8.79 0.07 -1.63
N GLU A 67 10.01 -0.23 -1.21
CA GLU A 67 10.38 -0.18 0.20
C GLU A 67 10.86 1.23 0.55
N ALA A 68 10.07 1.98 1.32
CA ALA A 68 10.39 3.35 1.69
C ALA A 68 9.58 3.82 2.91
N CYS A 69 10.12 4.76 3.67
CA CYS A 69 9.35 5.47 4.69
C CYS A 69 8.54 6.60 4.05
N THR A 70 7.22 6.51 4.11
CA THR A 70 6.29 7.50 3.55
C THR A 70 6.56 8.91 4.07
N LEU A 71 6.88 9.06 5.36
CA LEU A 71 7.16 10.37 5.95
C LEU A 71 8.46 10.98 5.41
N VAL A 72 9.46 10.16 5.07
CA VAL A 72 10.70 10.63 4.43
C VAL A 72 10.41 11.05 2.99
N LEU A 73 9.68 10.24 2.22
CA LEU A 73 9.29 10.60 0.85
C LEU A 73 8.54 11.94 0.80
N LEU A 74 7.61 12.15 1.75
CA LEU A 74 6.86 13.40 1.87
C LEU A 74 7.77 14.58 2.25
N SER A 75 8.70 14.39 3.19
CA SER A 75 9.59 15.47 3.64
C SER A 75 10.66 15.86 2.60
N THR A 76 11.06 14.92 1.74
CA THR A 76 12.04 15.15 0.67
C THR A 76 11.40 15.52 -0.68
N GLY A 77 10.06 15.53 -0.78
CA GLY A 77 9.36 15.80 -2.03
C GLY A 77 9.51 14.70 -3.08
N GLN A 78 9.76 13.46 -2.64
CA GLN A 78 9.89 12.26 -3.47
C GLN A 78 8.65 11.36 -3.42
N TYR A 79 7.59 11.81 -2.72
CA TYR A 79 6.30 11.13 -2.68
C TYR A 79 5.56 11.33 -4.00
#